data_AF-A0A1F2QGI1-F1
#
_entry.id   AF-A0A1F2QGI1-F1
#
_cell.length_a   1.000
_cell.length_b   1.000
_cell.length_c   1.000
_cell.angle_alpha   90.00
_cell.angle_beta   90.00
_cell.angle_gamma   90.00
#
_symmetry.space_group_name_H-M   'P 1'
#
loop_
_entity.id
_entity.type
_entity.pdbx_description
1 polymer ?
#
loop_
_entity_poly.entity_id
_entity_poly.type
_entity_poly.pdbx_seq_one_letter_code
_entity_poly.pdbx_strand_id
1 'polypeptide(L)'
;MNLRTLQTERLAYAKPVSVHRSGATEEIVMNTKWKWCVSALFVLLISGTFHVGKVQDARAGQAQSVTATPAASTVASQTPQTSEDTLLGTLPPELREAGAAILREKDDEAREQLIWKLLREAGGPSGGYRVTPNVRQFVIALVDANKCSGKWQPCISRVSATLKETSDPLLRQALERWISSHPDPEVAATALDELFEVSSNELAQLLERRIDLAKASRDSSALRTLGRAQERLGSYKWGVARLPSFFWNAPPVFSVKPASAPIRVLAISDFGTGDEEQRLPADTMLKYHRAHPFDFGITLGDNYQDDGAHSPTDPRWQEYWASHYPQLGIPFYVSLGNHDWGSPDGPAAEILYSQKSGAWRLPAPYYTFTAGSVQFFTLNTVLMSEAQLLWLREELEKSTAKWKVVYGHYHVFSALRGDNDELIKRLLPILEQNHVDLYLCGHEHLFQHLKPEGGVHFFVNGAAGGGGRAVHQQAYDRLLFVAENRQGFTVLEADGTSLTVRFIGEDGGHLYDYTLRK
;
A
#
# COMPACT_ATOMS: atom_id res chain seq x y z
N MET A 1 25.88 -48.98 2.76
CA MET A 1 27.16 -48.45 2.26
C MET A 1 26.89 -47.05 1.72
N ASN A 2 27.40 -46.04 2.43
CA ASN A 2 27.60 -44.62 2.12
C ASN A 2 26.82 -43.93 0.98
N LEU A 3 26.00 -42.94 1.35
CA LEU A 3 25.81 -41.71 0.58
C LEU A 3 26.92 -40.72 0.97
N ARG A 4 27.72 -40.29 -0.02
CA ARG A 4 28.76 -39.25 0.09
C ARG A 4 28.12 -37.87 -0.01
N THR A 5 28.44 -37.04 0.97
CA THR A 5 28.18 -35.62 1.09
C THR A 5 29.10 -34.80 0.18
N LEU A 6 28.57 -33.76 -0.48
CA LEU A 6 29.35 -32.67 -1.07
C LEU A 6 29.50 -31.53 -0.05
N GLN A 7 30.72 -31.00 0.02
CA GLN A 7 31.25 -30.07 1.01
C GLN A 7 30.68 -28.65 0.86
N THR A 8 30.49 -27.98 1.99
CA THR A 8 30.61 -26.51 2.09
C THR A 8 31.69 -26.22 3.14
N GLU A 9 32.72 -25.48 2.73
CA GLU A 9 33.82 -25.04 3.58
C GLU A 9 33.34 -23.97 4.58
N ARG A 10 33.51 -24.26 5.87
CA ARG A 10 33.48 -23.27 6.96
C ARG A 10 34.89 -23.12 7.50
N LEU A 11 35.42 -21.89 7.46
CA LEU A 11 36.60 -21.49 8.22
C LEU A 11 36.24 -21.37 9.71
N ALA A 12 37.03 -22.08 10.53
CA ALA A 12 37.00 -22.21 12.00
C ALA A 12 37.25 -20.86 12.72
N TYR A 13 36.92 -20.62 13.99
CA TYR A 13 37.28 -21.29 15.26
C TYR A 13 36.26 -20.81 16.33
N ALA A 14 35.70 -21.60 17.25
CA ALA A 14 36.34 -22.16 18.45
C ALA A 14 35.43 -23.22 19.13
N LYS A 15 36.06 -24.03 19.99
CA LYS A 15 35.66 -25.34 20.54
C LYS A 15 34.48 -25.36 21.55
N PRO A 16 33.86 -26.55 21.77
CA PRO A 16 32.58 -26.71 22.46
C PRO A 16 32.73 -26.79 23.99
N VAL A 17 31.74 -26.28 24.73
CA VAL A 17 31.58 -26.58 26.15
C VAL A 17 30.53 -27.69 26.30
N SER A 18 30.98 -28.78 26.92
CA SER A 18 30.22 -29.96 27.31
C SER A 18 29.12 -29.63 28.33
N VAL A 19 27.92 -30.16 28.10
CA VAL A 19 26.83 -30.14 29.08
C VAL A 19 27.02 -31.30 30.06
N HIS A 20 27.18 -30.98 31.34
CA HIS A 20 26.97 -31.92 32.44
C HIS A 20 25.85 -31.41 33.34
N ARG A 21 24.88 -32.29 33.60
CA ARG A 21 23.83 -32.09 34.59
C ARG A 21 24.38 -32.40 35.99
N SER A 22 24.42 -31.41 36.86
CA SER A 22 24.15 -31.55 38.29
C SER A 22 23.77 -30.17 38.85
N GLY A 23 22.87 -30.14 39.83
CA GLY A 23 22.13 -28.95 40.22
C GLY A 23 22.92 -27.84 40.93
N ALA A 24 22.16 -26.79 41.24
CA ALA A 24 22.51 -25.59 42.00
C ALA A 24 23.28 -24.49 41.24
N THR A 25 22.52 -23.44 40.89
CA THR A 25 22.93 -22.02 40.77
C THR A 25 24.30 -21.72 40.16
N GLU A 26 24.33 -21.30 38.89
CA GLU A 26 25.48 -20.60 38.31
C GLU A 26 25.28 -19.08 38.32
N GLU A 27 26.22 -18.39 38.94
CA GLU A 27 26.42 -16.94 38.92
C GLU A 27 27.23 -16.61 37.66
N ILE A 28 26.65 -15.86 36.70
CA ILE A 28 27.37 -15.43 35.49
C ILE A 28 28.19 -14.17 35.85
N VAL A 29 29.49 -14.32 36.04
CA VAL A 29 30.42 -13.18 36.14
C VAL A 29 30.88 -12.77 34.75
N MET A 30 30.31 -11.68 34.21
CA MET A 30 30.84 -11.03 33.01
C MET A 30 31.96 -10.05 33.37
N ASN A 31 33.14 -10.26 32.81
CA ASN A 31 34.28 -9.35 32.93
C ASN A 31 34.25 -8.35 31.75
N THR A 32 33.75 -7.14 31.96
CA THR A 32 33.71 -6.09 30.92
C THR A 32 34.55 -4.88 31.31
N LYS A 33 35.73 -4.76 30.69
CA LYS A 33 36.48 -3.50 30.57
C LYS A 33 35.96 -2.68 29.40
N TRP A 34 34.74 -2.15 29.47
CA TRP A 34 34.28 -1.06 28.58
C TRP A 34 33.29 -0.17 29.35
N LYS A 35 33.66 1.09 29.58
CA LYS A 35 32.79 2.11 30.16
C LYS A 35 31.79 2.58 29.10
N TRP A 36 30.51 2.21 29.26
CA TRP A 36 29.39 2.92 28.67
C TRP A 36 28.38 3.21 29.79
N CYS A 37 28.02 4.48 29.94
CA CYS A 37 26.99 4.91 30.87
C CYS A 37 25.64 4.66 30.20
N VAL A 38 24.96 3.56 30.54
CA VAL A 38 23.59 3.27 30.10
C VAL A 38 22.82 2.78 31.31
N SER A 39 21.83 3.56 31.75
CA SER A 39 20.84 3.11 32.72
C SER A 39 19.97 2.04 32.05
N ALA A 40 20.29 0.76 32.24
CA ALA A 40 19.51 -0.35 31.68
C ALA A 40 18.24 -0.55 32.51
N LEU A 41 17.07 -0.40 31.87
CA LEU A 41 15.82 -0.99 32.34
C LEU A 41 15.82 -2.46 31.95
N PHE A 42 15.36 -3.33 32.84
CA PHE A 42 15.09 -4.72 32.53
C PHE A 42 13.66 -5.08 32.94
N VAL A 43 13.10 -6.04 32.21
CA VAL A 43 11.75 -6.56 32.39
C VAL A 43 11.86 -8.06 32.65
N LEU A 44 11.35 -8.51 33.79
CA LEU A 44 11.29 -9.92 34.17
C LEU A 44 9.82 -10.37 34.21
N LEU A 45 9.54 -11.51 33.56
CA LEU A 45 8.26 -12.19 33.67
C LEU A 45 8.42 -13.35 34.64
N ILE A 46 7.80 -13.24 35.82
CA ILE A 46 7.75 -14.31 36.81
C ILE A 46 6.28 -14.59 37.09
N SER A 47 5.86 -15.84 36.89
CA SER A 47 4.48 -16.31 37.14
C SER A 47 3.39 -15.45 36.48
N GLY A 48 3.64 -14.97 35.26
CA GLY A 48 2.65 -14.23 34.47
C GLY A 48 2.54 -12.73 34.80
N THR A 49 3.42 -12.17 35.62
CA THR A 49 3.42 -10.74 35.94
C THR A 49 4.74 -10.07 35.55
N PHE A 50 4.66 -8.96 34.81
CA PHE A 50 5.82 -8.19 34.38
C PHE A 50 6.32 -7.27 35.50
N HIS A 51 7.61 -7.36 35.80
CA HIS A 51 8.28 -6.50 36.78
C HIS A 51 9.34 -5.66 36.05
N VAL A 52 9.25 -4.34 36.20
CA VAL A 52 10.19 -3.37 35.58
C VAL A 52 11.10 -2.80 36.65
N GLY A 53 12.41 -2.99 36.50
CA GLY A 53 13.43 -2.48 37.41
C GLY A 53 14.43 -1.56 36.72
N LYS A 54 14.95 -0.57 37.46
CA LYS A 54 16.16 0.19 37.08
C LYS A 54 17.34 -0.34 37.88
N VAL A 55 18.46 -0.64 37.21
CA VAL A 55 19.72 -0.84 37.93
C VAL A 55 20.23 0.53 38.38
N GLN A 56 20.32 0.75 39.70
CA GLN A 56 21.18 1.80 40.24
C GLN A 56 22.49 1.15 40.67
N ASP A 57 23.62 1.81 40.37
CA ASP A 57 24.96 1.37 40.73
C ASP A 57 25.05 1.09 42.25
N ALA A 58 25.10 -0.18 42.62
CA ALA A 58 25.36 -0.58 43.99
C ALA A 58 26.87 -0.58 44.23
N ARG A 59 27.36 0.32 45.10
CA ARG A 59 28.64 0.08 45.78
C ARG A 59 28.48 -1.17 46.66
N ALA A 60 29.47 -2.05 46.60
CA ALA A 60 29.50 -3.31 47.32
C ALA A 60 29.18 -3.15 48.82
N GLY A 61 28.24 -3.95 49.34
CA GLY A 61 28.24 -4.33 50.76
C GLY A 61 27.00 -4.04 51.62
N GLN A 62 25.80 -3.78 51.08
CA GLN A 62 24.58 -3.78 51.92
C GLN A 62 23.40 -4.47 51.25
N ALA A 63 22.90 -5.54 51.89
CA ALA A 63 21.61 -6.12 51.57
C ALA A 63 20.51 -5.19 52.09
N GLN A 64 19.68 -4.65 51.20
CA GLN A 64 18.41 -4.02 51.57
C GLN A 64 17.26 -4.95 51.16
N SER A 65 16.44 -5.32 52.13
CA SER A 65 15.17 -6.02 51.90
C SER A 65 14.18 -5.07 51.24
N VAL A 66 13.75 -5.37 50.02
CA VAL A 66 12.64 -4.68 49.36
C VAL A 66 11.36 -5.44 49.70
N THR A 67 10.53 -4.90 50.58
CA THR A 67 9.16 -5.38 50.78
C THR A 67 8.30 -4.90 49.60
N ALA A 68 7.82 -5.85 48.80
CA ALA A 68 6.81 -5.59 47.78
C ALA A 68 5.42 -5.67 48.41
N THR A 69 4.68 -4.56 48.37
CA THR A 69 3.25 -4.55 48.66
C THR A 69 2.51 -5.07 47.43
N PRO A 70 1.59 -6.05 47.53
CA PRO A 70 0.83 -6.48 46.38
C PRO A 70 -0.14 -5.37 45.98
N ALA A 71 0.08 -4.78 44.80
CA ALA A 71 -0.96 -4.03 44.12
C ALA A 71 -1.98 -5.03 43.56
N ALA A 72 -2.89 -5.50 44.42
CA ALA A 72 -4.09 -6.15 43.96
C ALA A 72 -4.99 -5.07 43.32
N SER A 73 -4.75 -4.74 42.05
CA SER A 73 -5.77 -4.05 41.25
C SER A 73 -6.71 -5.11 40.68
N THR A 74 -7.72 -5.48 41.44
CA THR A 74 -8.97 -5.89 40.83
C THR A 74 -9.50 -4.67 40.08
N VAL A 75 -9.20 -4.57 38.78
CA VAL A 75 -9.92 -3.65 37.90
C VAL A 75 -11.32 -4.22 37.79
N ALA A 76 -12.20 -3.77 38.69
CA ALA A 76 -13.62 -3.91 38.48
C ALA A 76 -13.95 -3.10 37.22
N SER A 77 -14.40 -3.79 36.17
CA SER A 77 -14.97 -3.15 34.98
C SER A 77 -16.31 -2.50 35.38
N GLN A 78 -16.24 -1.34 36.03
CA GLN A 78 -17.38 -0.46 36.12
C GLN A 78 -17.15 0.66 35.12
N THR A 79 -17.59 0.42 33.89
CA THR A 79 -17.78 1.50 32.92
C THR A 79 -18.72 2.52 33.58
N PRO A 80 -18.31 3.77 33.80
CA PRO A 80 -19.21 4.78 34.34
C PRO A 80 -20.43 4.86 33.42
N GLN A 81 -21.63 4.58 33.93
CA GLN A 81 -22.85 4.85 33.18
C GLN A 81 -23.06 6.36 33.19
N THR A 82 -22.47 7.05 32.21
CA THR A 82 -22.76 8.45 31.92
C THR A 82 -24.24 8.57 31.61
N SER A 83 -24.99 9.35 32.39
CA SER A 83 -26.43 9.52 32.16
C SER A 83 -26.69 10.23 30.82
N GLU A 84 -27.84 9.96 30.20
CA GLU A 84 -28.23 10.62 28.95
C GLU A 84 -28.26 12.16 29.10
N ASP A 85 -28.74 12.66 30.24
CA ASP A 85 -28.73 14.09 30.56
C ASP A 85 -27.30 14.68 30.58
N THR A 86 -26.31 13.92 31.06
CA THR A 86 -24.90 14.34 31.06
C THR A 86 -24.37 14.44 29.63
N LEU A 87 -24.70 13.45 28.78
CA LEU A 87 -24.31 13.46 27.37
C LEU A 87 -24.97 14.62 26.62
N LEU A 88 -26.28 14.80 26.75
CA LEU A 88 -27.02 15.90 26.10
C LEU A 88 -26.59 17.28 26.60
N GLY A 89 -26.12 17.38 27.85
CA GLY A 89 -25.55 18.59 28.42
C GLY A 89 -24.29 19.09 27.70
N THR A 90 -23.60 18.23 26.95
CA THR A 90 -22.44 18.61 26.13
C THR A 90 -22.81 19.30 24.82
N LEU A 91 -24.10 19.26 24.43
CA LEU A 91 -24.62 19.90 23.23
C LEU A 91 -25.26 21.27 23.55
N PRO A 92 -25.14 22.25 22.63
CA PRO A 92 -25.95 23.45 22.63
C PRO A 92 -27.46 23.10 22.67
N PRO A 93 -28.31 23.89 23.34
CA PRO A 93 -29.74 23.61 23.50
C PRO A 93 -30.46 23.23 22.20
N GLU A 94 -30.13 23.91 21.10
CA GLU A 94 -30.70 23.72 19.77
C GLU A 94 -30.36 22.35 19.14
N LEU A 95 -29.29 21.69 19.59
CA LEU A 95 -28.86 20.37 19.08
C LEU A 95 -29.26 19.21 20.00
N ARG A 96 -29.82 19.48 21.20
CA ARG A 96 -30.11 18.44 22.20
C ARG A 96 -31.14 17.42 21.73
N GLU A 97 -32.16 17.83 20.98
CA GLU A 97 -33.14 16.86 20.47
C GLU A 97 -32.52 15.91 19.45
N ALA A 98 -31.61 16.42 18.59
CA ALA A 98 -30.84 15.58 17.68
C ALA A 98 -29.92 14.61 18.43
N GLY A 99 -29.25 15.08 19.49
CA GLY A 99 -28.50 14.23 20.41
C GLY A 99 -29.37 13.15 21.07
N ALA A 100 -30.57 13.50 21.52
CA ALA A 100 -31.49 12.58 22.17
C ALA A 100 -32.03 11.54 21.18
N ALA A 101 -32.22 11.91 19.92
CA ALA A 101 -32.56 10.95 18.86
C ALA A 101 -31.44 9.90 18.68
N ILE A 102 -30.17 10.33 18.67
CA ILE A 102 -29.01 9.41 18.56
C ILE A 102 -28.96 8.43 19.74
N LEU A 103 -29.19 8.90 20.97
CA LEU A 103 -29.14 8.04 22.17
C LEU A 103 -30.30 7.03 22.22
N ARG A 104 -31.47 7.39 21.70
CA ARG A 104 -32.67 6.53 21.67
C ARG A 104 -32.65 5.51 20.54
N GLU A 105 -31.97 5.81 19.44
CA GLU A 105 -31.93 4.94 18.27
C GLU A 105 -31.18 3.65 18.58
N LYS A 106 -31.80 2.51 18.28
CA LYS A 106 -31.30 1.16 18.55
C LYS A 106 -30.67 0.53 17.33
N ASP A 107 -31.15 0.89 16.14
CA ASP A 107 -30.55 0.44 14.89
C ASP A 107 -29.27 1.20 14.61
N ASP A 108 -28.23 0.45 14.26
CA ASP A 108 -26.91 1.03 14.19
C ASP A 108 -26.71 1.86 12.92
N GLU A 109 -27.27 1.44 11.79
CA GLU A 109 -27.18 2.19 10.54
C GLU A 109 -28.01 3.48 10.62
N ALA A 110 -29.20 3.43 11.21
CA ALA A 110 -30.04 4.60 11.44
C ALA A 110 -29.40 5.57 12.43
N ARG A 111 -28.79 5.08 13.51
CA ARG A 111 -28.08 5.94 14.48
C ARG A 111 -26.90 6.64 13.80
N GLU A 112 -26.21 5.99 12.88
CA GLU A 112 -25.17 6.64 12.08
C GLU A 112 -25.74 7.82 11.27
N GLN A 113 -26.83 7.60 10.54
CA GLN A 113 -27.50 8.66 9.75
C GLN A 113 -27.92 9.86 10.61
N LEU A 114 -28.29 9.63 11.87
CA LEU A 114 -28.59 10.71 12.82
C LEU A 114 -27.33 11.47 13.26
N ILE A 115 -26.22 10.79 13.51
CA ILE A 115 -24.92 11.43 13.77
C ILE A 115 -24.54 12.30 12.58
N TRP A 116 -24.68 11.81 11.34
CA TRP A 116 -24.45 12.59 10.12
C TRP A 116 -25.28 13.85 10.06
N LYS A 117 -26.57 13.74 10.39
CA LYS A 117 -27.48 14.88 10.40
C LYS A 117 -27.04 15.92 11.44
N LEU A 118 -26.68 15.48 12.64
CA LEU A 118 -26.16 16.35 13.70
C LEU A 118 -24.90 17.11 13.27
N LEU A 119 -23.92 16.42 12.66
CA LEU A 119 -22.67 17.06 12.20
C LEU A 119 -22.91 18.11 11.11
N ARG A 120 -23.88 17.88 10.21
CA ARG A 120 -24.29 18.86 9.19
C ARG A 120 -24.96 20.08 9.81
N GLU A 121 -25.88 19.86 10.74
CA GLU A 121 -26.63 20.94 11.41
C GLU A 121 -25.73 21.79 12.32
N ALA A 122 -24.65 21.22 12.85
CA ALA A 122 -23.68 21.92 13.68
C ALA A 122 -22.74 22.89 12.92
N GLY A 123 -22.96 23.13 11.62
CA GLY A 123 -22.49 24.34 10.92
C GLY A 123 -21.00 24.38 10.54
N GLY A 124 -20.39 23.26 10.17
CA GLY A 124 -19.01 23.28 9.65
C GLY A 124 -18.91 23.94 8.26
N PRO A 125 -17.94 24.85 7.98
CA PRO A 125 -17.81 25.60 6.72
C PRO A 125 -17.41 24.75 5.49
N SER A 126 -17.42 23.42 5.59
CA SER A 126 -16.95 22.53 4.52
C SER A 126 -17.60 21.15 4.71
N GLY A 127 -18.73 20.97 4.02
CA GLY A 127 -19.44 19.70 3.81
C GLY A 127 -19.42 18.70 4.98
N GLY A 128 -20.47 18.68 5.79
CA GLY A 128 -21.06 17.52 6.50
C GLY A 128 -20.28 16.39 7.19
N TYR A 129 -18.94 16.37 7.23
CA TYR A 129 -18.13 15.23 7.69
C TYR A 129 -17.32 15.50 8.98
N ARG A 130 -17.42 16.72 9.54
CA ARG A 130 -16.47 17.23 10.54
C ARG A 130 -17.08 17.34 11.93
N VAL A 131 -16.26 17.04 12.94
CA VAL A 131 -16.60 17.30 14.34
C VAL A 131 -16.32 18.77 14.64
N THR A 132 -17.37 19.60 14.66
CA THR A 132 -17.23 21.03 14.98
C THR A 132 -17.06 21.25 16.48
N PRO A 133 -16.51 22.39 16.92
CA PRO A 133 -16.35 22.69 18.35
C PRO A 133 -17.64 22.51 19.16
N ASN A 134 -18.81 22.76 18.56
CA ASN A 134 -20.12 22.67 19.19
C ASN A 134 -20.59 21.24 19.48
N VAL A 135 -20.07 20.23 18.76
CA VAL A 135 -20.46 18.82 18.91
C VAL A 135 -19.30 17.92 19.33
N ARG A 136 -18.08 18.45 19.39
CA ARG A 136 -16.86 17.72 19.74
C ARG A 136 -16.95 16.97 21.06
N GLN A 137 -17.41 17.66 22.10
CA GLN A 137 -17.50 17.04 23.43
C GLN A 137 -18.54 15.92 23.47
N PHE A 138 -19.63 16.06 22.71
CA PHE A 138 -20.66 15.03 22.59
C PHE A 138 -20.14 13.78 21.89
N VAL A 139 -19.45 13.92 20.76
CA VAL A 139 -18.87 12.79 20.03
C VAL A 139 -17.83 12.06 20.90
N ILE A 140 -16.97 12.79 21.61
CA ILE A 140 -16.00 12.18 22.54
C ILE A 140 -16.76 11.37 23.62
N ALA A 141 -17.79 11.97 24.21
CA ALA A 141 -18.52 11.35 25.30
C ALA A 141 -19.37 10.14 24.85
N LEU A 142 -19.85 10.11 23.60
CA LEU A 142 -20.50 8.93 23.02
C LEU A 142 -19.56 7.73 22.95
N VAL A 143 -18.32 7.96 22.49
CA VAL A 143 -17.29 6.92 22.44
C VAL A 143 -16.91 6.51 23.85
N ASP A 144 -16.62 7.45 24.76
CA ASP A 144 -16.32 7.15 26.17
C ASP A 144 -17.43 6.32 26.86
N ALA A 145 -18.69 6.53 26.48
CA ALA A 145 -19.85 5.79 27.00
C ALA A 145 -20.09 4.43 26.29
N ASN A 146 -19.15 3.99 25.45
CA ASN A 146 -19.24 2.78 24.62
C ASN A 146 -20.48 2.72 23.71
N LYS A 147 -21.00 3.87 23.30
CA LYS A 147 -22.18 3.99 22.41
C LYS A 147 -21.83 3.95 20.92
N CYS A 148 -20.55 3.75 20.61
CA CYS A 148 -19.99 3.58 19.26
C CYS A 148 -19.19 2.24 19.15
N SER A 149 -19.70 1.13 19.69
CA SER A 149 -19.03 -0.20 19.68
C SER A 149 -19.63 -1.16 18.66
N GLY A 150 -18.83 -2.02 18.03
CA GLY A 150 -19.26 -2.97 16.99
C GLY A 150 -18.81 -2.55 15.59
N LYS A 151 -19.71 -2.56 14.59
CA LYS A 151 -19.44 -2.08 13.20
C LYS A 151 -19.23 -0.54 13.10
N TRP A 152 -18.74 0.10 14.16
CA TRP A 152 -18.86 1.53 14.44
C TRP A 152 -17.57 2.33 14.25
N GLN A 153 -16.71 1.88 13.31
CA GLN A 153 -15.62 2.65 12.72
C GLN A 153 -15.98 4.12 12.37
N PRO A 154 -17.23 4.52 12.06
CA PRO A 154 -17.57 5.92 11.76
C PRO A 154 -17.31 6.94 12.88
N CYS A 155 -17.59 6.67 14.17
CA CYS A 155 -17.43 7.70 15.23
C CYS A 155 -15.96 8.09 15.43
N ILE A 156 -15.08 7.08 15.51
CA ILE A 156 -13.63 7.27 15.74
C ILE A 156 -12.96 7.83 14.48
N SER A 157 -13.33 7.33 13.29
CA SER A 157 -12.85 7.90 12.02
C SER A 157 -13.30 9.34 11.77
N ARG A 158 -14.40 9.82 12.39
CA ARG A 158 -14.77 11.26 12.33
C ARG A 158 -13.85 12.13 13.16
N VAL A 159 -13.42 11.63 14.32
CA VAL A 159 -12.41 12.28 15.15
C VAL A 159 -11.11 12.41 14.38
N SER A 160 -10.67 11.33 13.73
CA SER A 160 -9.44 11.35 12.91
C SER A 160 -9.57 12.25 11.68
N ALA A 161 -10.69 12.21 10.95
CA ALA A 161 -10.93 13.08 9.79
C ALA A 161 -10.84 14.56 10.16
N THR A 162 -11.36 14.92 11.34
CA THR A 162 -11.23 16.28 11.87
C THR A 162 -9.79 16.62 12.25
N LEU A 163 -9.05 15.68 12.85
CA LEU A 163 -7.63 15.85 13.18
C LEU A 163 -6.70 15.93 11.96
N LYS A 164 -7.04 15.28 10.83
CA LYS A 164 -6.23 15.36 9.60
C LYS A 164 -6.12 16.80 9.08
N GLU A 165 -7.11 17.64 9.38
CA GLU A 165 -7.18 19.03 8.93
C GLU A 165 -7.00 20.06 10.05
N THR A 166 -7.08 19.64 11.31
CA THR A 166 -7.01 20.53 12.47
C THR A 166 -6.01 20.02 13.48
N SER A 167 -5.30 20.93 14.16
CA SER A 167 -4.45 20.57 15.29
C SER A 167 -5.24 20.52 16.60
N ASP A 168 -6.46 19.99 16.61
CA ASP A 168 -7.33 19.99 17.79
C ASP A 168 -6.76 19.09 18.90
N PRO A 169 -6.24 19.66 20.00
CA PRO A 169 -5.57 18.88 21.04
C PRO A 169 -6.54 17.98 21.81
N LEU A 170 -7.83 18.32 21.88
CA LEU A 170 -8.80 17.55 22.65
C LEU A 170 -9.18 16.25 21.93
N LEU A 171 -9.31 16.30 20.61
CA LEU A 171 -9.53 15.12 19.79
C LEU A 171 -8.34 14.17 19.84
N ARG A 172 -7.11 14.71 19.78
CA ARG A 172 -5.89 13.89 19.88
C ARG A 172 -5.76 13.22 21.25
N GLN A 173 -6.00 13.96 22.32
CA GLN A 173 -6.01 13.42 23.68
C GLN A 173 -7.10 12.37 23.88
N ALA A 174 -8.26 12.51 23.21
CA ALA A 174 -9.31 11.50 23.25
C ALA A 174 -8.84 10.19 22.60
N LEU A 175 -8.23 10.23 21.41
CA LEU A 175 -7.64 9.04 20.77
C LEU A 175 -6.58 8.37 21.68
N GLU A 176 -5.63 9.14 22.21
CA GLU A 176 -4.58 8.63 23.12
C GLU A 176 -5.18 7.99 24.39
N ARG A 177 -6.24 8.59 24.95
CA ARG A 177 -6.97 8.04 26.09
C ARG A 177 -7.69 6.74 25.71
N TRP A 178 -8.35 6.69 24.56
CA TRP A 178 -9.07 5.49 24.12
C TRP A 178 -8.13 4.31 23.91
N ILE A 179 -6.97 4.54 23.30
CA ILE A 179 -5.91 3.53 23.13
C ILE A 179 -5.46 2.98 24.49
N SER A 180 -5.25 3.85 25.47
CA SER A 180 -4.62 3.47 26.75
C SER A 180 -5.59 2.91 27.79
N SER A 181 -6.88 3.23 27.71
CA SER A 181 -7.80 3.01 28.83
C SER A 181 -9.25 2.68 28.46
N HIS A 182 -9.63 2.65 27.17
CA HIS A 182 -11.00 2.29 26.81
C HIS A 182 -11.29 0.82 27.13
N PRO A 183 -12.46 0.48 27.72
CA PRO A 183 -12.76 -0.90 28.10
C PRO A 183 -13.04 -1.84 26.92
N ASP A 184 -13.43 -1.30 25.76
CA ASP A 184 -13.62 -2.06 24.52
C ASP A 184 -12.30 -2.12 23.72
N PRO A 185 -11.70 -3.30 23.50
CA PRO A 185 -10.45 -3.45 22.77
C PRO A 185 -10.54 -3.08 21.28
N GLU A 186 -11.72 -3.21 20.66
CA GLU A 186 -11.91 -2.82 19.25
C GLU A 186 -11.86 -1.30 19.09
N VAL A 187 -12.40 -0.57 20.07
CA VAL A 187 -12.29 0.91 20.13
C VAL A 187 -10.83 1.31 20.32
N ALA A 188 -10.08 0.63 21.19
CA ALA A 188 -8.66 0.91 21.42
C ALA A 188 -7.81 0.65 20.16
N ALA A 189 -8.04 -0.47 19.47
CA ALA A 189 -7.36 -0.81 18.21
C ALA A 189 -7.69 0.18 17.10
N THR A 190 -8.98 0.50 16.90
CA THR A 190 -9.41 1.50 15.91
C THR A 190 -8.81 2.87 16.21
N ALA A 191 -8.81 3.31 17.47
CA ALA A 191 -8.21 4.58 17.86
C ALA A 191 -6.69 4.62 17.60
N LEU A 192 -5.99 3.49 17.75
CA LEU A 192 -4.56 3.35 17.44
C LEU A 192 -4.32 3.52 15.94
N ASP A 193 -5.07 2.83 15.10
CA ASP A 193 -4.95 2.92 13.64
C ASP A 193 -5.21 4.34 13.13
N GLU A 194 -6.24 4.99 13.68
CA GLU A 194 -6.60 6.36 13.33
C GLU A 194 -5.54 7.39 13.78
N LEU A 195 -5.00 7.25 15.00
CA LEU A 195 -3.92 8.12 15.48
C LEU A 195 -2.63 7.89 14.68
N PHE A 196 -2.36 6.64 14.30
CA PHE A 196 -1.25 6.29 13.44
C PHE A 196 -1.37 6.92 12.07
N GLU A 197 -2.55 6.90 11.45
CA GLU A 197 -2.79 7.53 10.15
C GLU A 197 -2.58 9.05 10.21
N VAL A 198 -3.17 9.72 11.21
CA VAL A 198 -2.99 11.17 11.44
C VAL A 198 -1.50 11.51 11.61
N SER A 199 -0.82 10.79 12.51
CA SER A 199 0.60 11.05 12.80
C SER A 199 1.48 10.77 11.58
N SER A 200 1.16 9.75 10.80
CA SER A 200 1.89 9.42 9.56
C SER A 200 1.74 10.52 8.51
N ASN A 201 0.55 11.13 8.37
CA ASN A 201 0.35 12.27 7.49
C ASN A 201 1.13 13.52 7.96
N GLU A 202 1.18 13.80 9.27
CA GLU A 202 1.99 14.89 9.84
C GLU A 202 3.49 14.69 9.53
N LEU A 203 3.99 13.47 9.70
CA LEU A 203 5.36 13.10 9.34
C LEU A 203 5.62 13.23 7.82
N ALA A 204 4.64 12.87 6.99
CA ALA A 204 4.76 12.98 5.53
C ALA A 204 4.87 14.45 5.10
N GLN A 205 4.08 15.35 5.70
CA GLN A 205 4.19 16.79 5.45
C GLN A 205 5.54 17.37 5.89
N LEU A 206 6.08 16.92 7.03
CA LEU A 206 7.43 17.30 7.46
C LEU A 206 8.50 16.85 6.46
N LEU A 207 8.38 15.62 5.96
CA LEU A 207 9.29 15.08 4.96
C LEU A 207 9.17 15.82 3.63
N GLU A 208 7.96 16.14 3.17
CA GLU A 208 7.74 16.87 1.92
C GLU A 208 8.38 18.26 1.97
N ARG A 209 8.28 18.98 3.10
CA ARG A 209 8.99 20.26 3.27
C ARG A 209 10.50 20.13 3.08
N ARG A 210 11.12 19.02 3.51
CA ARG A 210 12.56 18.79 3.29
C ARG A 210 12.86 18.44 1.84
N ILE A 211 11.94 17.76 1.17
CA ILE A 211 12.03 17.44 -0.25
C ILE A 211 11.91 18.70 -1.10
N ASP A 212 10.99 19.61 -0.77
CA ASP A 212 10.85 20.90 -1.46
C ASP A 212 12.14 21.72 -1.38
N LEU A 213 12.80 21.73 -0.22
CA LEU A 213 14.12 22.37 -0.07
C LEU A 213 15.18 21.71 -0.96
N ALA A 214 15.20 20.37 -1.05
CA ALA A 214 16.13 19.64 -1.90
C ALA A 214 15.84 19.84 -3.40
N LYS A 215 14.56 19.96 -3.79
CA LYS A 215 14.13 20.31 -5.15
C LYS A 215 14.61 21.72 -5.50
N ALA A 216 14.39 22.69 -4.60
CA ALA A 216 14.80 24.08 -4.79
C ALA A 216 16.33 24.22 -4.95
N SER A 217 17.12 23.41 -4.23
CA SER A 217 18.58 23.37 -4.38
C SER A 217 19.09 22.46 -5.50
N ARG A 218 18.20 21.73 -6.19
CA ARG A 218 18.54 20.71 -7.20
C ARG A 218 19.50 19.64 -6.67
N ASP A 219 19.42 19.31 -5.39
CA ASP A 219 20.28 18.32 -4.75
C ASP A 219 19.75 16.90 -4.97
N SER A 220 20.25 16.25 -6.03
CA SER A 220 19.84 14.90 -6.40
C SER A 220 20.21 13.84 -5.36
N SER A 221 21.27 14.05 -4.58
CA SER A 221 21.69 13.12 -3.51
C SER A 221 20.72 13.20 -2.32
N ALA A 222 20.36 14.41 -1.91
CA ALA A 222 19.35 14.64 -0.89
C ALA A 222 17.98 14.11 -1.34
N LEU A 223 17.56 14.38 -2.59
CA LEU A 223 16.30 13.88 -3.13
C LEU A 223 16.25 12.36 -3.16
N ARG A 224 17.34 11.67 -3.51
CA ARG A 224 17.40 10.21 -3.43
C ARG A 224 17.24 9.73 -1.98
N THR A 225 17.96 10.34 -1.05
CA THR A 225 17.91 9.97 0.38
C THR A 225 16.52 10.20 1.00
N LEU A 226 15.92 11.35 0.71
CA LEU A 226 14.59 11.73 1.20
C LEU A 226 13.49 10.95 0.48
N GLY A 227 13.65 10.64 -0.81
CA GLY A 227 12.76 9.75 -1.56
C GLY A 227 12.76 8.32 -1.00
N ARG A 228 13.91 7.78 -0.59
CA ARG A 228 13.98 6.52 0.19
C ARG A 228 13.30 6.64 1.56
N ALA A 229 13.23 7.83 2.15
CA ALA A 229 12.44 8.06 3.35
C ALA A 229 10.93 8.09 3.04
N GLN A 230 10.51 8.65 1.89
CA GLN A 230 9.12 8.62 1.43
C GLN A 230 8.66 7.18 1.21
N GLU A 231 9.49 6.32 0.59
CA GLU A 231 9.19 4.90 0.40
C GLU A 231 8.94 4.17 1.71
N ARG A 232 9.83 4.40 2.69
CA ARG A 232 9.66 3.84 4.02
C ARG A 232 8.37 4.33 4.67
N LEU A 233 8.13 5.64 4.68
CA LEU A 233 6.96 6.22 5.33
C LEU A 233 5.65 5.82 4.64
N GLY A 234 5.59 5.86 3.32
CA GLY A 234 4.38 5.52 2.59
C GLY A 234 4.07 4.02 2.61
N SER A 235 5.08 3.14 2.72
CA SER A 235 4.82 1.71 2.99
C SER A 235 4.02 1.50 4.28
N TYR A 236 4.30 2.28 5.33
CA TYR A 236 3.51 2.24 6.56
C TYR A 236 2.09 2.76 6.39
N LYS A 237 1.89 3.82 5.59
CA LYS A 237 0.56 4.41 5.35
C LYS A 237 -0.39 3.42 4.67
N TRP A 238 0.14 2.56 3.81
CA TRP A 238 -0.62 1.52 3.12
C TRP A 238 -0.65 0.20 3.90
N GLY A 239 -0.47 0.22 5.22
CA GLY A 239 -0.56 -0.98 6.07
C GLY A 239 0.61 -1.96 5.93
N VAL A 240 1.53 -1.77 4.97
CA VAL A 240 2.63 -2.69 4.69
C VAL A 240 3.66 -2.70 5.81
N ALA A 241 3.91 -3.89 6.37
CA ALA A 241 4.97 -4.13 7.33
C ALA A 241 6.33 -3.92 6.65
N ARG A 242 6.79 -2.67 6.62
CA ARG A 242 8.09 -2.16 6.15
C ARG A 242 8.78 -3.09 5.16
N LEU A 243 8.44 -3.00 3.87
CA LEU A 243 9.25 -3.61 2.81
C LEU A 243 10.72 -3.30 3.06
N PRO A 244 11.58 -4.31 3.29
CA PRO A 244 13.00 -4.08 3.50
C PRO A 244 13.58 -3.20 2.40
N SER A 245 14.45 -2.25 2.77
CA SER A 245 14.97 -1.25 1.82
C SER A 245 15.66 -1.86 0.60
N PHE A 246 16.15 -3.10 0.70
CA PHE A 246 16.76 -3.80 -0.43
C PHE A 246 15.76 -4.22 -1.50
N PHE A 247 14.47 -4.41 -1.19
CA PHE A 247 13.43 -4.69 -2.20
C PHE A 247 13.11 -3.47 -3.06
N TRP A 248 13.43 -2.26 -2.58
CA TRP A 248 13.27 -1.02 -3.35
C TRP A 248 14.44 -0.73 -4.30
N ASN A 249 15.47 -1.57 -4.29
CA ASN A 249 16.58 -1.43 -5.23
C ASN A 249 16.20 -2.11 -6.53
N ALA A 250 15.81 -1.30 -7.52
CA ALA A 250 15.69 -1.77 -8.89
C ALA A 250 17.00 -2.46 -9.31
N PRO A 251 16.95 -3.66 -9.90
CA PRO A 251 18.15 -4.29 -10.46
C PRO A 251 18.70 -3.43 -11.60
N PRO A 252 19.98 -3.61 -11.99
CA PRO A 252 20.48 -3.09 -13.26
C PRO A 252 19.57 -3.52 -14.41
N VAL A 253 19.48 -2.68 -15.46
CA VAL A 253 18.71 -3.01 -16.67
C VAL A 253 19.13 -4.40 -17.19
N PHE A 254 18.13 -5.24 -17.46
CA PHE A 254 18.33 -6.58 -17.99
C PHE A 254 17.57 -6.77 -19.30
N SER A 255 17.92 -7.81 -20.06
CA SER A 255 17.27 -8.10 -21.35
C SER A 255 16.40 -9.34 -21.29
N VAL A 256 15.27 -9.26 -21.98
CA VAL A 256 14.23 -10.28 -22.11
C VAL A 256 14.21 -10.76 -23.56
N LYS A 257 13.91 -12.04 -23.78
CA LYS A 257 13.79 -12.58 -25.13
C LYS A 257 12.45 -12.15 -25.76
N PRO A 258 12.44 -11.89 -27.09
CA PRO A 258 13.58 -11.88 -28.00
C PRO A 258 14.40 -10.59 -27.89
N ALA A 259 15.72 -10.67 -28.12
CA ALA A 259 16.62 -9.53 -27.95
C ALA A 259 16.66 -8.57 -29.17
N SER A 260 16.31 -9.04 -30.37
CA SER A 260 16.45 -8.27 -31.62
C SER A 260 15.37 -8.55 -32.67
N ALA A 261 14.35 -9.35 -32.33
CA ALA A 261 13.22 -9.63 -33.21
C ALA A 261 12.04 -8.70 -32.87
N PRO A 262 11.04 -8.57 -33.76
CA PRO A 262 9.75 -8.04 -33.37
C PRO A 262 9.24 -8.75 -32.11
N ILE A 263 8.66 -7.99 -31.19
CA ILE A 263 8.09 -8.52 -29.96
C ILE A 263 6.57 -8.48 -30.03
N ARG A 264 5.90 -9.46 -29.43
CA ARG A 264 4.47 -9.42 -29.11
C ARG A 264 4.28 -9.59 -27.61
N VAL A 265 3.70 -8.58 -26.98
CA VAL A 265 3.52 -8.48 -25.54
C VAL A 265 2.04 -8.53 -25.19
N LEU A 266 1.70 -9.38 -24.23
CA LEU A 266 0.39 -9.37 -23.59
C LEU A 266 0.42 -8.39 -22.41
N ALA A 267 -0.52 -7.46 -22.33
CA ALA A 267 -0.69 -6.58 -21.18
C ALA A 267 -2.07 -6.79 -20.55
N ILE A 268 -2.07 -7.04 -19.23
CA ILE A 268 -3.26 -7.32 -18.42
C ILE A 268 -3.21 -6.48 -17.14
N SER A 269 -4.36 -6.18 -16.57
CA SER A 269 -4.48 -5.43 -15.32
C SER A 269 -5.74 -5.82 -14.60
N ASP A 270 -5.83 -5.50 -13.31
CA ASP A 270 -7.08 -5.55 -12.57
C ASP A 270 -7.69 -6.96 -12.62
N PHE A 271 -6.82 -7.97 -12.57
CA PHE A 271 -7.21 -9.37 -12.56
C PHE A 271 -7.10 -9.93 -11.13
N GLY A 272 -7.33 -11.22 -10.94
CA GLY A 272 -7.23 -11.84 -9.63
C GLY A 272 -8.46 -11.61 -8.76
N THR A 273 -9.63 -11.91 -9.34
CA THR A 273 -10.93 -11.99 -8.67
C THR A 273 -11.33 -13.44 -8.39
N GLY A 274 -10.79 -14.41 -9.14
CA GLY A 274 -11.13 -15.84 -9.09
C GLY A 274 -12.47 -16.20 -9.74
N ASP A 275 -13.19 -15.21 -10.26
CA ASP A 275 -14.55 -15.39 -10.77
C ASP A 275 -14.60 -15.57 -12.31
N GLU A 276 -15.83 -15.59 -12.84
CA GLU A 276 -16.06 -15.74 -14.27
C GLU A 276 -15.59 -14.54 -15.09
N GLU A 277 -15.60 -13.33 -14.50
CA GLU A 277 -15.14 -12.10 -15.15
C GLU A 277 -13.65 -12.13 -15.44
N GLN A 278 -12.86 -12.80 -14.59
CA GLN A 278 -11.45 -13.09 -14.86
C GLN A 278 -11.26 -14.26 -15.83
N ARG A 279 -12.03 -15.34 -15.67
CA ARG A 279 -11.84 -16.59 -16.43
C ARG A 279 -12.05 -16.40 -17.92
N LEU A 280 -13.05 -15.62 -18.33
CA LEU A 280 -13.40 -15.45 -19.74
C LEU A 280 -12.29 -14.76 -20.55
N PRO A 281 -11.77 -13.57 -20.18
CA PRO A 281 -10.61 -12.98 -20.84
C PRO A 281 -9.38 -13.90 -20.81
N ALA A 282 -9.11 -14.60 -19.70
CA ALA A 282 -7.96 -15.50 -19.60
C ALA A 282 -8.02 -16.68 -20.61
N ASP A 283 -9.20 -17.30 -20.78
CA ASP A 283 -9.41 -18.35 -21.78
C ASP A 283 -9.23 -17.80 -23.21
N THR A 284 -9.66 -16.56 -23.46
CA THR A 284 -9.48 -15.89 -24.75
C THR A 284 -8.02 -15.54 -25.01
N MET A 285 -7.25 -15.11 -24.01
CA MET A 285 -5.80 -14.91 -24.13
C MET A 285 -5.09 -16.20 -24.53
N LEU A 286 -5.46 -17.34 -23.94
CA LEU A 286 -4.89 -18.65 -24.30
C LEU A 286 -5.19 -19.03 -25.76
N LYS A 287 -6.43 -18.80 -26.22
CA LYS A 287 -6.80 -19.04 -27.62
C LYS A 287 -6.04 -18.10 -28.56
N TYR A 288 -5.96 -16.82 -28.22
CA TYR A 288 -5.25 -15.80 -28.99
C TYR A 288 -3.76 -16.16 -29.10
N HIS A 289 -3.13 -16.55 -27.99
CA HIS A 289 -1.72 -16.93 -27.93
C HIS A 289 -1.38 -18.12 -28.85
N ARG A 290 -2.27 -19.10 -28.98
CA ARG A 290 -2.07 -20.24 -29.91
C ARG A 290 -2.01 -19.80 -31.38
N ALA A 291 -2.75 -18.77 -31.75
CA ALA A 291 -2.77 -18.22 -33.10
C ALA A 291 -1.68 -17.15 -33.32
N HIS A 292 -1.41 -16.35 -32.28
CA HIS A 292 -0.51 -15.21 -32.28
C HIS A 292 0.36 -15.27 -31.02
N PRO A 293 1.45 -16.05 -31.03
CA PRO A 293 2.27 -16.27 -29.84
C PRO A 293 2.80 -14.96 -29.26
N PHE A 294 2.64 -14.83 -27.94
CA PHE A 294 3.25 -13.78 -27.12
C PHE A 294 4.67 -14.21 -26.74
N ASP A 295 5.59 -13.24 -26.64
CA ASP A 295 6.94 -13.50 -26.15
C ASP A 295 7.00 -13.43 -24.62
N PHE A 296 6.26 -12.48 -24.04
CA PHE A 296 6.11 -12.27 -22.60
C PHE A 296 4.83 -11.48 -22.31
N GLY A 297 4.46 -11.44 -21.05
CA GLY A 297 3.39 -10.60 -20.54
C GLY A 297 3.91 -9.47 -19.64
N ILE A 298 3.10 -8.45 -19.45
CA ILE A 298 3.24 -7.44 -18.40
C ILE A 298 1.93 -7.34 -17.63
N THR A 299 2.00 -7.09 -16.33
CA THR A 299 0.82 -6.66 -15.57
C THR A 299 0.83 -5.15 -15.39
N LEU A 300 -0.34 -4.53 -15.27
CA LEU A 300 -0.51 -3.10 -15.01
C LEU A 300 -1.10 -2.87 -13.60
N GLY A 301 -0.87 -3.79 -12.66
CA GLY A 301 -1.28 -3.69 -11.26
C GLY A 301 -2.67 -4.25 -10.97
N ASP A 302 -3.03 -4.23 -9.68
CA ASP A 302 -4.20 -4.89 -9.11
C ASP A 302 -4.23 -6.35 -9.56
N ASN A 303 -3.20 -7.07 -9.14
CA ASN A 303 -3.04 -8.49 -9.40
C ASN A 303 -3.92 -9.34 -8.46
N TYR A 304 -4.36 -8.74 -7.35
CA TYR A 304 -5.32 -9.23 -6.37
C TYR A 304 -6.36 -8.13 -6.13
N GLN A 305 -7.62 -8.35 -6.50
CA GLN A 305 -8.67 -7.33 -6.40
C GLN A 305 -9.32 -7.18 -5.02
N ASP A 306 -9.06 -8.12 -4.11
CA ASP A 306 -9.61 -8.12 -2.76
C ASP A 306 -8.76 -7.25 -1.82
N ASP A 307 -7.81 -7.86 -1.12
CA ASP A 307 -6.98 -7.24 -0.09
C ASP A 307 -5.49 -7.57 -0.27
N GLY A 308 -5.06 -7.92 -1.49
CA GLY A 308 -3.67 -8.22 -1.78
C GLY A 308 -3.24 -9.61 -1.29
N ALA A 309 -2.12 -10.12 -1.82
CA ALA A 309 -1.59 -11.42 -1.40
C ALA A 309 -1.06 -11.39 0.05
N HIS A 310 -1.48 -12.32 0.91
CA HIS A 310 -1.01 -12.30 2.31
C HIS A 310 0.36 -12.95 2.50
N SER A 311 0.79 -13.79 1.55
CA SER A 311 2.09 -14.47 1.62
C SER A 311 2.47 -15.07 0.25
N PRO A 312 3.74 -15.46 0.02
CA PRO A 312 4.09 -16.22 -1.19
C PRO A 312 3.52 -17.65 -1.18
N THR A 313 2.85 -18.07 -0.11
CA THR A 313 2.13 -19.35 0.03
C THR A 313 0.61 -19.20 0.03
N ASP A 314 0.10 -17.99 -0.20
CA ASP A 314 -1.33 -17.71 -0.20
C ASP A 314 -2.06 -18.68 -1.15
N PRO A 315 -3.09 -19.41 -0.69
CA PRO A 315 -3.81 -20.36 -1.55
C PRO A 315 -4.44 -19.68 -2.77
N ARG A 316 -4.75 -18.37 -2.70
CA ARG A 316 -5.30 -17.60 -3.82
C ARG A 316 -4.35 -17.52 -5.00
N TRP A 317 -3.04 -17.71 -4.84
CA TRP A 317 -2.11 -17.87 -5.97
C TRP A 317 -2.55 -18.97 -6.92
N GLN A 318 -3.13 -20.06 -6.39
CA GLN A 318 -3.59 -21.17 -7.21
C GLN A 318 -4.82 -20.79 -8.03
N GLU A 319 -5.78 -20.10 -7.41
CA GLU A 319 -7.06 -19.76 -8.00
C GLU A 319 -6.98 -18.56 -8.94
N TYR A 320 -6.28 -17.51 -8.53
CA TYR A 320 -6.24 -16.23 -9.22
C TYR A 320 -5.14 -16.17 -10.28
N TRP A 321 -4.10 -17.00 -10.18
CA TRP A 321 -2.95 -16.95 -11.08
C TRP A 321 -2.61 -18.29 -11.73
N ALA A 322 -2.26 -19.30 -10.92
CA ALA A 322 -1.61 -20.52 -11.41
C ALA A 322 -2.53 -21.40 -12.28
N SER A 323 -3.84 -21.33 -12.06
CA SER A 323 -4.90 -21.95 -12.86
C SER A 323 -5.08 -21.30 -14.25
N HIS A 324 -4.53 -20.12 -14.51
CA HIS A 324 -4.82 -19.35 -15.73
C HIS A 324 -3.56 -19.05 -16.54
N TYR A 325 -2.76 -18.09 -16.09
CA TYR A 325 -1.76 -17.41 -16.92
C TYR A 325 -0.48 -18.22 -17.18
N PRO A 326 0.06 -19.04 -16.24
CA PRO A 326 1.23 -19.86 -16.52
C PRO A 326 1.04 -20.86 -17.67
N GLN A 327 -0.21 -21.20 -18.03
CA GLN A 327 -0.51 -22.06 -19.17
C GLN A 327 -0.10 -21.44 -20.52
N LEU A 328 0.12 -20.11 -20.58
CA LEU A 328 0.68 -19.44 -21.76
C LEU A 328 2.14 -19.81 -22.01
N GLY A 329 2.86 -20.35 -21.01
CA GLY A 329 4.28 -20.73 -21.16
C GLY A 329 5.25 -19.55 -21.31
N ILE A 330 4.84 -18.34 -20.92
CA ILE A 330 5.62 -17.11 -21.02
C ILE A 330 5.86 -16.47 -19.63
N PRO A 331 6.94 -15.69 -19.44
CA PRO A 331 7.12 -14.88 -18.23
C PRO A 331 6.25 -13.62 -18.25
N PHE A 332 5.83 -13.16 -17.08
CA PHE A 332 5.13 -11.89 -16.86
C PHE A 332 5.97 -10.94 -16.01
N TYR A 333 6.15 -9.72 -16.48
CA TYR A 333 6.83 -8.63 -15.78
C TYR A 333 5.81 -7.73 -15.10
N VAL A 334 5.73 -7.90 -13.78
CA VAL A 334 4.63 -7.45 -12.95
C VAL A 334 4.81 -6.00 -12.51
N SER A 335 3.72 -5.25 -12.43
CA SER A 335 3.62 -4.02 -11.63
C SER A 335 2.60 -4.20 -10.50
N LEU A 336 2.68 -3.33 -9.49
CA LEU A 336 1.74 -3.31 -8.36
C LEU A 336 0.70 -2.20 -8.55
N GLY A 337 -0.56 -2.49 -8.20
CA GLY A 337 -1.69 -1.56 -8.09
C GLY A 337 -2.15 -1.37 -6.66
N ASN A 338 -3.16 -0.57 -6.40
CA ASN A 338 -3.52 -0.22 -5.02
C ASN A 338 -4.08 -1.38 -4.21
N HIS A 339 -4.78 -2.33 -4.83
CA HIS A 339 -5.29 -3.50 -4.11
C HIS A 339 -4.16 -4.45 -3.70
N ASP A 340 -3.04 -4.45 -4.43
CA ASP A 340 -1.84 -5.20 -4.04
C ASP A 340 -1.19 -4.67 -2.73
N TRP A 341 -1.55 -3.45 -2.32
CA TRP A 341 -1.18 -2.87 -1.01
C TRP A 341 -2.29 -2.99 0.03
N GLY A 342 -3.37 -3.73 -0.25
CA GLY A 342 -4.48 -3.94 0.68
C GLY A 342 -4.10 -4.72 1.95
N SER A 343 -3.05 -5.55 1.85
CA SER A 343 -2.52 -6.37 2.94
C SER A 343 -1.17 -5.84 3.39
N PRO A 344 -0.86 -5.91 4.71
CA PRO A 344 0.45 -5.59 5.24
C PRO A 344 1.63 -6.33 4.60
N ASP A 345 1.37 -7.48 3.98
CA ASP A 345 2.40 -8.33 3.38
C ASP A 345 2.35 -8.35 1.85
N GLY A 346 1.35 -7.70 1.23
CA GLY A 346 1.02 -7.73 -0.20
C GLY A 346 2.22 -7.66 -1.15
N PRO A 347 2.91 -6.51 -1.22
CA PRO A 347 4.05 -6.36 -2.12
C PRO A 347 5.20 -7.34 -1.82
N ALA A 348 5.42 -7.68 -0.55
CA ALA A 348 6.48 -8.62 -0.18
C ALA A 348 6.14 -10.05 -0.62
N ALA A 349 4.87 -10.44 -0.47
CA ALA A 349 4.34 -11.71 -0.92
C ALA A 349 4.54 -11.90 -2.43
N GLU A 350 4.21 -10.88 -3.23
CA GLU A 350 4.35 -10.91 -4.68
C GLU A 350 5.82 -10.91 -5.15
N ILE A 351 6.70 -10.13 -4.50
CA ILE A 351 8.13 -10.16 -4.80
C ILE A 351 8.69 -11.56 -4.53
N LEU A 352 8.39 -12.13 -3.35
CA LEU A 352 8.87 -13.45 -2.94
C LEU A 352 8.27 -14.59 -3.78
N TYR A 353 7.05 -14.41 -4.31
CA TYR A 353 6.44 -15.38 -5.21
C TYR A 353 7.23 -15.58 -6.51
N SER A 354 8.03 -14.59 -6.93
CA SER A 354 8.97 -14.74 -8.07
C SER A 354 9.97 -15.89 -7.89
N GLN A 355 10.21 -16.34 -6.65
CA GLN A 355 11.07 -17.51 -6.37
C GLN A 355 10.35 -18.85 -6.54
N LYS A 356 9.03 -18.83 -6.66
CA LYS A 356 8.17 -20.03 -6.78
C LYS A 356 7.63 -20.24 -8.19
N SER A 357 7.45 -19.16 -8.94
CA SER A 357 6.86 -19.21 -10.28
C SER A 357 7.83 -18.67 -11.33
N GLY A 358 8.15 -19.50 -12.33
CA GLY A 358 8.93 -19.05 -13.49
C GLY A 358 8.20 -18.03 -14.37
N ALA A 359 6.86 -18.00 -14.26
CA ALA A 359 5.99 -17.09 -14.99
C ALA A 359 5.83 -15.73 -14.30
N TRP A 360 6.23 -15.58 -13.04
CA TRP A 360 6.03 -14.35 -12.26
C TRP A 360 7.36 -13.63 -12.03
N ARG A 361 7.50 -12.39 -12.51
CA ARG A 361 8.74 -11.60 -12.38
C ARG A 361 8.44 -10.23 -11.79
N LEU A 362 8.64 -10.11 -10.47
CA LEU A 362 8.59 -8.85 -9.73
C LEU A 362 9.89 -8.67 -8.94
N PRO A 363 10.98 -8.18 -9.56
CA PRO A 363 12.28 -8.05 -8.89
C PRO A 363 12.32 -6.90 -7.86
N ALA A 364 11.52 -5.86 -8.06
CA ALA A 364 11.37 -4.69 -7.20
C ALA A 364 10.03 -4.00 -7.55
N PRO A 365 9.49 -3.09 -6.70
CA PRO A 365 8.27 -2.35 -7.00
C PRO A 365 8.34 -1.49 -8.28
N TYR A 366 9.54 -1.11 -8.71
CA TYR A 366 9.80 -0.43 -9.97
C TYR A 366 11.15 -0.90 -10.53
N TYR A 367 11.25 -1.05 -11.85
CA TYR A 367 12.43 -1.61 -12.54
C TYR A 367 12.35 -1.37 -14.05
N THR A 368 13.42 -1.67 -14.78
CA THR A 368 13.45 -1.53 -16.24
C THR A 368 14.13 -2.72 -16.90
N PHE A 369 13.67 -3.04 -18.12
CA PHE A 369 14.23 -4.11 -18.94
C PHE A 369 14.06 -3.82 -20.43
N THR A 370 14.83 -4.50 -21.27
CA THR A 370 14.78 -4.38 -22.72
C THR A 370 14.24 -5.64 -23.38
N ALA A 371 13.49 -5.50 -24.46
CA ALA A 371 13.11 -6.59 -25.36
C ALA A 371 12.99 -6.04 -26.79
N GLY A 372 13.64 -6.71 -27.76
CA GLY A 372 13.73 -6.23 -29.13
C GLY A 372 14.22 -4.78 -29.23
N SER A 373 13.45 -3.94 -29.89
CA SER A 373 13.72 -2.49 -30.07
C SER A 373 13.16 -1.61 -28.93
N VAL A 374 12.60 -2.22 -27.87
CA VAL A 374 11.85 -1.54 -26.82
C VAL A 374 12.58 -1.62 -25.47
N GLN A 375 12.56 -0.52 -24.73
CA GLN A 375 12.83 -0.54 -23.29
C GLN A 375 11.53 -0.26 -22.52
N PHE A 376 11.27 -1.11 -21.55
CA PHE A 376 10.13 -1.05 -20.66
C PHE A 376 10.55 -0.48 -19.30
N PHE A 377 9.72 0.40 -18.74
CA PHE A 377 9.94 1.02 -17.45
C PHE A 377 8.69 0.81 -16.59
N THR A 378 8.82 -0.06 -15.60
CA THR A 378 7.76 -0.40 -14.66
C THR A 378 7.80 0.55 -13.48
N LEU A 379 6.67 1.15 -13.13
CA LEU A 379 6.53 2.06 -12.00
C LEU A 379 5.60 1.49 -10.92
N ASN A 380 5.91 1.82 -9.67
CA ASN A 380 4.96 1.76 -8.57
C ASN A 380 4.24 3.11 -8.51
N THR A 381 3.03 3.17 -9.07
CA THR A 381 2.22 4.39 -9.09
C THR A 381 1.43 4.63 -7.81
N VAL A 382 1.27 3.62 -6.95
CA VAL A 382 0.65 3.77 -5.62
C VAL A 382 1.55 4.62 -4.71
N LEU A 383 2.86 4.48 -4.87
CA LEU A 383 3.84 5.26 -4.15
C LEU A 383 4.89 5.87 -5.10
N MET A 384 4.57 7.04 -5.65
CA MET A 384 5.48 7.79 -6.51
C MET A 384 6.50 8.60 -5.70
N SER A 385 7.56 7.95 -5.20
CA SER A 385 8.63 8.62 -4.44
C SER A 385 9.54 9.49 -5.31
N GLU A 386 10.20 10.50 -4.73
CA GLU A 386 11.24 11.26 -5.45
C GLU A 386 12.44 10.38 -5.86
N ALA A 387 12.73 9.31 -5.11
CA ALA A 387 13.80 8.38 -5.46
C ALA A 387 13.44 7.58 -6.73
N GLN A 388 12.18 7.18 -6.87
CA GLN A 388 11.66 6.53 -8.07
C GLN A 388 11.64 7.50 -9.27
N LEU A 389 11.17 8.75 -9.09
CA LEU A 389 11.15 9.73 -10.18
C LEU A 389 12.56 10.09 -10.68
N LEU A 390 13.53 10.21 -9.77
CA LEU A 390 14.94 10.39 -10.14
C LEU A 390 15.49 9.16 -10.87
N TRP A 391 15.23 7.96 -10.36
CA TRP A 391 15.62 6.72 -11.01
C TRP A 391 15.04 6.63 -12.44
N LEU A 392 13.76 6.93 -12.62
CA LEU A 392 13.10 6.90 -13.92
C LEU A 392 13.75 7.87 -14.91
N ARG A 393 14.02 9.11 -14.48
CA ARG A 393 14.72 10.11 -15.28
C ARG A 393 16.09 9.60 -15.72
N GLU A 394 16.88 9.09 -14.79
CA GLU A 394 18.23 8.58 -15.05
C GLU A 394 18.22 7.40 -16.03
N GLU A 395 17.29 6.47 -15.89
CA GLU A 395 17.21 5.31 -16.79
C GLU A 395 16.66 5.68 -18.18
N LEU A 396 15.74 6.64 -18.27
CA LEU A 396 15.24 7.15 -19.54
C LEU A 396 16.31 7.95 -20.32
N GLU A 397 17.12 8.75 -19.62
CA GLU A 397 18.22 9.52 -20.20
C GLU A 397 19.33 8.60 -20.75
N LYS A 398 19.58 7.46 -20.09
CA LYS A 398 20.55 6.44 -20.55
C LYS A 398 20.03 5.58 -21.69
N SER A 399 18.71 5.52 -21.88
CA SER A 399 18.08 4.61 -22.82
C SER A 399 18.35 4.99 -24.27
N THR A 400 18.90 4.04 -25.03
CA THR A 400 19.10 4.13 -26.48
C THR A 400 18.04 3.36 -27.27
N ALA A 401 17.01 2.83 -26.59
CA ALA A 401 15.96 2.06 -27.24
C ALA A 401 15.15 2.93 -28.23
N LYS A 402 14.74 2.32 -29.34
CA LYS A 402 13.93 3.00 -30.37
C LYS A 402 12.55 3.36 -29.80
N TRP A 403 11.98 2.47 -29.00
CA TRP A 403 10.71 2.65 -28.32
C TRP A 403 10.89 2.65 -26.81
N LYS A 404 10.23 3.59 -26.14
CA LYS A 404 10.19 3.70 -24.68
C LYS A 404 8.76 3.53 -24.21
N VAL A 405 8.50 2.45 -23.48
CA VAL A 405 7.18 2.12 -22.93
C VAL A 405 7.26 2.20 -21.41
N VAL A 406 6.55 3.16 -20.82
CA VAL A 406 6.40 3.28 -19.38
C VAL A 406 5.07 2.65 -18.98
N TYR A 407 5.05 1.89 -17.89
CA TYR A 407 3.80 1.30 -17.41
C TYR A 407 3.73 1.23 -15.89
N GLY A 408 2.52 1.27 -15.37
CA GLY A 408 2.19 1.22 -13.94
C GLY A 408 0.69 1.03 -13.78
N HIS A 409 0.13 1.38 -12.62
CA HIS A 409 -1.27 1.10 -12.32
C HIS A 409 -2.21 2.29 -12.52
N TYR A 410 -1.90 3.45 -11.93
CA TYR A 410 -2.78 4.61 -12.01
C TYR A 410 -2.65 5.34 -13.34
N HIS A 411 -3.77 5.84 -13.85
CA HIS A 411 -3.81 6.69 -15.03
C HIS A 411 -3.25 8.10 -14.76
N VAL A 412 -2.67 8.72 -15.78
CA VAL A 412 -2.40 10.17 -15.79
C VAL A 412 -3.66 10.93 -16.20
N PHE A 413 -4.38 10.41 -17.18
CA PHE A 413 -5.61 10.96 -17.75
C PHE A 413 -6.67 9.86 -17.80
N SER A 414 -7.91 10.16 -17.40
CA SER A 414 -9.05 9.25 -17.55
C SER A 414 -10.32 10.02 -17.87
N ALA A 415 -11.09 9.50 -18.83
CA ALA A 415 -12.44 9.99 -19.12
C ALA A 415 -13.50 9.49 -18.12
N LEU A 416 -13.18 8.54 -17.23
CA LEU A 416 -14.10 8.00 -16.24
C LEU A 416 -13.98 8.71 -14.89
N ARG A 417 -12.80 8.72 -14.28
CA ARG A 417 -12.55 9.34 -12.96
C ARG A 417 -11.91 10.73 -13.00
N GLY A 418 -11.56 11.22 -14.19
CA GLY A 418 -10.84 12.48 -14.37
C GLY A 418 -9.33 12.34 -14.25
N ASP A 419 -8.66 13.48 -14.35
CA ASP A 419 -7.20 13.61 -14.41
C ASP A 419 -6.53 13.35 -13.06
N ASN A 420 -5.34 12.76 -13.09
CA ASN A 420 -4.49 12.61 -11.91
C ASN A 420 -3.50 13.78 -11.82
N ASP A 421 -3.89 14.84 -11.11
CA ASP A 421 -3.11 16.07 -10.95
C ASP A 421 -1.69 15.81 -10.42
N GLU A 422 -1.51 14.82 -9.54
CA GLU A 422 -0.20 14.47 -9.00
C GLU A 422 0.72 13.91 -10.09
N LEU A 423 0.24 12.94 -10.87
CA LEU A 423 1.01 12.34 -11.95
C LEU A 423 1.21 13.32 -13.12
N ILE A 424 0.23 14.17 -13.42
CA ILE A 424 0.40 15.28 -14.38
C ILE A 424 1.51 16.22 -13.93
N LYS A 425 1.57 16.58 -12.64
CA LYS A 425 2.60 17.49 -12.13
C LYS A 425 3.98 16.85 -12.06
N ARG A 426 4.07 15.57 -11.67
CA ARG A 426 5.34 14.94 -11.27
C ARG A 426 5.91 13.97 -12.31
N LEU A 427 5.05 13.22 -13.00
CA LEU A 427 5.46 12.17 -13.93
C LEU A 427 5.44 12.65 -15.38
N LEU A 428 4.34 13.29 -15.84
CA LEU A 428 4.17 13.70 -17.24
C LEU A 428 5.36 14.51 -17.78
N PRO A 429 5.96 15.49 -17.06
CA PRO A 429 7.12 16.22 -17.56
C PRO A 429 8.33 15.32 -17.80
N ILE A 430 8.51 14.25 -17.02
CA ILE A 430 9.59 13.27 -17.21
C ILE A 430 9.35 12.47 -18.49
N LEU A 431 8.11 12.03 -18.72
CA LEU A 431 7.73 11.28 -19.91
C LEU A 431 7.98 12.09 -21.18
N GLU A 432 7.53 13.35 -21.20
CA GLU A 432 7.65 14.24 -22.35
C GLU A 432 9.10 14.64 -22.63
N GLN A 433 9.85 15.06 -21.60
CA GLN A 433 11.26 15.47 -21.74
C GLN A 433 12.16 14.35 -22.26
N ASN A 434 11.78 13.09 -22.02
CA ASN A 434 12.56 11.93 -22.42
C ASN A 434 12.01 11.20 -23.65
N HIS A 435 11.03 11.80 -24.33
CA HIS A 435 10.40 11.27 -25.53
C HIS A 435 9.87 9.83 -25.34
N VAL A 436 9.17 9.60 -24.24
CA VAL A 436 8.41 8.36 -24.02
C VAL A 436 7.32 8.25 -25.08
N ASP A 437 7.13 7.04 -25.61
CA ASP A 437 6.16 6.80 -26.67
C ASP A 437 4.79 6.44 -26.09
N LEU A 438 4.80 5.49 -25.15
CA LEU A 438 3.59 4.93 -24.55
C LEU A 438 3.66 5.02 -23.03
N TYR A 439 2.53 5.41 -22.44
CA TYR A 439 2.20 5.12 -21.05
C TYR A 439 1.04 4.12 -21.02
N LEU A 440 1.24 2.95 -20.39
CA LEU A 440 0.22 1.93 -20.19
C LEU A 440 -0.19 1.85 -18.72
N CYS A 441 -1.49 1.75 -18.46
CA CYS A 441 -1.99 1.59 -17.09
C CYS A 441 -3.31 0.84 -17.00
N GLY A 442 -3.68 0.47 -15.77
CA GLY A 442 -4.93 -0.17 -15.40
C GLY A 442 -5.84 0.76 -14.61
N HIS A 443 -6.35 0.26 -13.48
CA HIS A 443 -7.19 0.91 -12.47
C HIS A 443 -8.61 1.27 -12.94
N GLU A 444 -8.70 1.85 -14.13
CA GLU A 444 -9.97 2.19 -14.75
C GLU A 444 -10.46 0.96 -15.52
N HIS A 445 -11.54 0.37 -15.02
CA HIS A 445 -12.13 -0.88 -15.52
C HIS A 445 -12.83 -0.71 -16.87
N LEU A 446 -12.13 -0.22 -17.89
CA LEU A 446 -12.58 -0.07 -19.28
C LEU A 446 -11.37 0.17 -20.20
N PHE A 447 -11.60 0.25 -21.52
CA PHE A 447 -10.54 0.53 -22.49
C PHE A 447 -10.51 2.00 -22.90
N GLN A 448 -9.37 2.67 -22.79
CA GLN A 448 -9.20 4.05 -23.27
C GLN A 448 -7.88 4.22 -24.03
N HIS A 449 -7.94 4.97 -25.12
CA HIS A 449 -6.75 5.58 -25.72
C HIS A 449 -6.89 7.10 -25.63
N LEU A 450 -5.97 7.74 -24.91
CA LEU A 450 -5.94 9.18 -24.73
C LEU A 450 -4.67 9.78 -25.34
N LYS A 451 -4.82 10.94 -25.96
CA LYS A 451 -3.75 11.73 -26.56
C LYS A 451 -3.88 13.20 -26.17
N PRO A 452 -3.23 13.63 -25.06
CA PRO A 452 -3.02 15.05 -24.80
C PRO A 452 -2.05 15.67 -25.83
N GLU A 453 -1.83 16.99 -25.72
CA GLU A 453 -0.69 17.66 -26.34
C GLU A 453 0.63 16.95 -25.99
N GLY A 454 1.65 17.07 -26.85
CA GLY A 454 2.94 16.41 -26.67
C GLY A 454 3.08 15.10 -27.47
N GLY A 455 4.12 14.32 -27.16
CA GLY A 455 4.47 13.12 -27.93
C GLY A 455 3.91 11.79 -27.38
N VAL A 456 3.54 11.75 -26.10
CA VAL A 456 3.18 10.51 -25.41
C VAL A 456 1.73 10.10 -25.73
N HIS A 457 1.50 8.80 -25.93
CA HIS A 457 0.18 8.18 -26.01
C HIS A 457 -0.14 7.44 -24.72
N PHE A 458 -1.39 7.56 -24.23
CA PHE A 458 -1.84 6.94 -22.99
C PHE A 458 -2.86 5.87 -23.29
N PHE A 459 -2.59 4.63 -22.90
CA PHE A 459 -3.53 3.52 -23.03
C PHE A 459 -3.91 3.01 -21.65
N VAL A 460 -5.20 2.89 -21.42
CA VAL A 460 -5.79 2.41 -20.17
C VAL A 460 -6.57 1.14 -20.46
N ASN A 461 -6.29 0.08 -19.70
CA ASN A 461 -7.07 -1.15 -19.70
C ASN A 461 -7.01 -1.80 -18.31
N GLY A 462 -8.00 -1.51 -17.47
CA GLY A 462 -8.26 -2.19 -16.21
C GLY A 462 -9.35 -3.26 -16.29
N ALA A 463 -9.63 -3.83 -17.47
CA ALA A 463 -10.79 -4.69 -17.70
C ALA A 463 -10.41 -6.15 -18.02
N ALA A 464 -9.28 -6.65 -17.50
CA ALA A 464 -8.84 -8.04 -17.73
C ALA A 464 -9.38 -9.06 -16.71
N GLY A 465 -10.13 -8.58 -15.71
CA GLY A 465 -10.86 -9.42 -14.75
C GLY A 465 -11.79 -8.65 -13.81
N GLY A 466 -11.54 -7.37 -13.54
CA GLY A 466 -12.33 -6.53 -12.62
C GLY A 466 -13.63 -5.95 -13.19
N GLY A 467 -14.14 -6.50 -14.29
CA GLY A 467 -15.36 -5.99 -14.94
C GLY A 467 -15.14 -4.84 -15.92
N GLY A 468 -16.24 -4.44 -16.58
CA GLY A 468 -16.27 -3.30 -17.49
C GLY A 468 -17.21 -2.20 -16.96
N ARG A 469 -16.76 -0.95 -16.93
CA ARG A 469 -17.53 0.20 -16.44
C ARG A 469 -18.00 1.10 -17.58
N ALA A 470 -19.08 1.83 -17.33
CA ALA A 470 -19.60 2.87 -18.20
C ALA A 470 -19.01 4.24 -17.86
N VAL A 471 -18.77 5.07 -18.88
CA VAL A 471 -18.28 6.44 -18.70
C VAL A 471 -19.48 7.37 -18.52
N HIS A 472 -19.38 8.29 -17.56
CA HIS A 472 -20.41 9.27 -17.29
C HIS A 472 -20.14 10.65 -17.94
N GLN A 473 -18.96 10.87 -18.51
CA GLN A 473 -18.59 12.11 -19.21
C GLN A 473 -18.50 11.89 -20.72
N GLN A 474 -19.38 12.54 -21.49
CA GLN A 474 -19.45 12.39 -22.95
C GLN A 474 -18.50 13.29 -23.74
N ALA A 475 -17.80 14.23 -23.10
CA ALA A 475 -16.83 15.10 -23.77
C ALA A 475 -15.53 15.18 -22.96
N TYR A 476 -14.49 14.55 -23.50
CA TYR A 476 -13.13 14.60 -22.94
C TYR A 476 -12.15 14.79 -24.10
N ASP A 477 -11.62 16.00 -24.27
CA ASP A 477 -10.97 16.47 -25.51
C ASP A 477 -9.72 15.68 -25.95
N ARG A 478 -9.15 14.87 -25.04
CA ARG A 478 -7.97 14.05 -25.30
C ARG A 478 -8.33 12.61 -25.68
N LEU A 479 -9.60 12.23 -25.62
CA LEU A 479 -10.04 10.86 -25.84
C LEU A 479 -10.06 10.53 -27.34
N LEU A 480 -9.25 9.55 -27.75
CA LEU A 480 -9.26 9.04 -29.13
C LEU A 480 -10.12 7.80 -29.29
N PHE A 481 -10.22 6.97 -28.25
CA PHE A 481 -11.05 5.77 -28.24
C PHE A 481 -11.48 5.43 -26.82
N VAL A 482 -12.69 4.90 -26.70
CA VAL A 482 -13.20 4.30 -25.47
C VAL A 482 -14.08 3.09 -25.78
N ALA A 483 -13.94 2.02 -24.99
CA ALA A 483 -14.90 0.93 -24.95
C ALA A 483 -15.33 0.65 -23.51
N GLU A 484 -16.63 0.84 -23.27
CA GLU A 484 -17.30 0.72 -21.98
C GLU A 484 -18.02 -0.62 -21.85
N ASN A 485 -18.18 -1.12 -20.62
CA ASN A 485 -18.87 -2.39 -20.36
C ASN A 485 -18.31 -3.56 -21.19
N ARG A 486 -17.00 -3.52 -21.46
CA ARG A 486 -16.25 -4.56 -22.17
C ARG A 486 -15.12 -5.03 -21.28
N GLN A 487 -14.82 -6.33 -21.37
CA GLN A 487 -13.63 -6.94 -20.78
C GLN A 487 -12.64 -7.34 -21.86
N GLY A 488 -11.41 -7.68 -21.48
CA GLY A 488 -10.40 -8.21 -22.40
C GLY A 488 -8.99 -7.78 -22.05
N PHE A 489 -8.13 -7.67 -23.05
CA PHE A 489 -6.69 -7.47 -22.85
C PHE A 489 -6.06 -6.60 -23.92
N THR A 490 -4.85 -6.14 -23.62
CA THR A 490 -4.08 -5.30 -24.53
C THR A 490 -2.96 -6.13 -25.16
N VAL A 491 -2.76 -5.97 -26.46
CA VAL A 491 -1.64 -6.58 -27.20
C VAL A 491 -0.75 -5.47 -27.72
N LEU A 492 0.54 -5.55 -27.43
CA LEU A 492 1.55 -4.69 -28.05
C LEU A 492 2.37 -5.49 -29.05
N GLU A 493 2.61 -4.91 -30.21
CA GLU A 493 3.56 -5.43 -31.19
C GLU A 493 4.55 -4.34 -31.58
N ALA A 494 5.84 -4.63 -31.48
CA ALA A 494 6.87 -3.64 -31.78
C ALA A 494 8.02 -4.23 -32.59
N ASP A 495 8.52 -3.47 -33.56
CA ASP A 495 9.75 -3.74 -34.30
C ASP A 495 10.61 -2.48 -34.41
N GLY A 496 11.61 -2.45 -35.28
CA GLY A 496 12.49 -1.28 -35.45
C GLY A 496 11.81 -0.03 -36.06
N THR A 497 10.59 -0.17 -36.58
CA THR A 497 9.90 0.83 -37.42
C THR A 497 8.49 1.16 -36.93
N SER A 498 7.83 0.24 -36.23
CA SER A 498 6.47 0.41 -35.76
C SER A 498 6.27 -0.10 -34.34
N LEU A 499 5.31 0.52 -33.64
CA LEU A 499 4.81 0.11 -32.33
C LEU A 499 3.28 0.19 -32.37
N THR A 500 2.63 -0.96 -32.32
CA THR A 500 1.17 -1.09 -32.40
C THR A 500 0.62 -1.51 -31.04
N VAL A 501 -0.44 -0.83 -30.60
CA VAL A 501 -1.24 -1.23 -29.43
C VAL A 501 -2.62 -1.65 -29.92
N ARG A 502 -3.12 -2.79 -29.46
CA ARG A 502 -4.46 -3.30 -29.79
C ARG A 502 -5.23 -3.65 -28.53
N PHE A 503 -6.51 -3.33 -28.53
CA PHE A 503 -7.47 -3.80 -27.54
C PHE A 503 -8.27 -4.96 -28.13
N ILE A 504 -8.25 -6.09 -27.41
CA ILE A 504 -8.94 -7.32 -27.77
C ILE A 504 -9.98 -7.59 -26.70
N GLY A 505 -11.23 -7.81 -27.12
CA GLY A 505 -12.34 -8.12 -26.25
C GLY A 505 -12.25 -9.53 -25.66
N GLU A 506 -13.04 -9.77 -24.62
CA GLU A 506 -13.28 -11.05 -23.98
C GLU A 506 -13.80 -12.13 -24.95
N ASP A 507 -14.46 -11.72 -26.03
CA ASP A 507 -14.93 -12.56 -27.15
C ASP A 507 -13.84 -12.86 -28.20
N GLY A 508 -12.63 -12.29 -28.03
CA GLY A 508 -11.54 -12.34 -29.00
C GLY A 508 -11.69 -11.34 -30.16
N GLY A 509 -12.73 -10.50 -30.12
CA GLY A 509 -13.00 -9.46 -31.09
C GLY A 509 -12.00 -8.32 -31.01
N HIS A 510 -11.65 -7.77 -32.16
CA HIS A 510 -10.83 -6.58 -32.24
C HIS A 510 -11.66 -5.34 -31.88
N LEU A 511 -11.27 -4.62 -30.83
CA LEU A 511 -11.95 -3.40 -30.40
C LEU A 511 -11.33 -2.15 -31.02
N TYR A 512 -10.00 -2.09 -31.03
CA TYR A 512 -9.26 -0.91 -31.45
C TYR A 512 -7.79 -1.25 -31.69
N ASP A 513 -7.16 -0.55 -32.64
CA ASP A 513 -5.72 -0.53 -32.80
C ASP A 513 -5.20 0.88 -33.11
N TYR A 514 -3.95 1.13 -32.71
CA TYR A 514 -3.23 2.34 -33.06
C TYR A 514 -1.75 2.02 -33.26
N THR A 515 -1.16 2.54 -34.35
CA THR A 515 0.23 2.29 -34.73
C THR A 515 1.05 3.57 -34.74
N LEU A 516 2.10 3.62 -33.92
CA LEU A 516 3.15 4.64 -33.98
C LEU A 516 4.22 4.21 -35.00
N ARG A 517 4.81 5.18 -35.71
CA ARG A 517 5.89 4.95 -36.70
C ARG A 517 7.04 5.93 -36.48
N LYS A 518 8.28 5.46 -36.61
CA LYS A 518 9.52 6.23 -36.38
C LYS A 518 10.63 5.86 -37.37
#